data_AF-A0A7J2RVQ7-F1
#
_entry.id   AF-A0A7J2RVQ7-F1
#
_cell.length_a   1.000
_cell.length_b   1.000
_cell.length_c   1.000
_cell.angle_alpha   90.00
_cell.angle_beta   90.00
_cell.angle_gamma   90.00
#
_symmetry.space_group_name_H-M   'P 1'
#
loop_
_entity.id
_entity.type
_entity.pdbx_description
1 polymer ?
#
loop_
_entity_poly.entity_id
_entity_poly.type
_entity_poly.pdbx_seq_one_letter_code
_entity_poly.pdbx_strand_id
1 'polypeptide(L)'
;MTDIFDNTILCRKCNAKMKKAEITKNGFILRAVICQGCNEKIIHPADEQEYNKFINLKNKEFRVKMRIVGNSYTVSIPKEIVSFIREK
;
A
#
# COMPACT_ATOMS: atom_id res chain seq x y z
N MET A 1 -16.81 8.93 0.03
CA MET A 1 -17.12 7.49 0.18
C MET A 1 -16.82 7.17 1.64
N THR A 2 -17.77 6.62 2.39
CA THR A 2 -17.67 6.44 3.86
C THR A 2 -16.52 5.49 4.20
N ASP A 3 -15.51 5.96 4.94
CA ASP A 3 -14.40 5.12 5.37
C ASP A 3 -14.86 4.23 6.53
N ILE A 4 -14.38 2.98 6.57
CA ILE A 4 -14.73 2.01 7.63
C ILE A 4 -14.32 2.56 9.01
N PHE A 5 -13.32 3.44 9.05
CA PHE A 5 -12.82 4.10 10.25
C PHE A 5 -13.59 5.34 10.71
N ASP A 6 -14.60 5.80 9.97
CA ASP A 6 -15.48 6.88 10.47
C ASP A 6 -16.45 6.38 11.55
N ASN A 7 -16.70 5.06 11.55
CA ASN A 7 -17.48 4.42 12.60
C ASN A 7 -16.62 4.14 13.83
N THR A 8 -17.26 4.16 15.00
CA THR A 8 -16.58 3.80 16.26
C THR A 8 -16.30 2.31 16.27
N ILE A 9 -15.05 1.91 16.05
CA ILE A 9 -14.63 0.51 16.12
C ILE A 9 -14.32 0.15 17.56
N LEU A 10 -15.05 -0.85 18.06
CA LEU A 10 -14.75 -1.50 19.33
C LEU A 10 -13.87 -2.71 19.06
N CYS A 11 -12.85 -2.91 19.89
CA CYS A 11 -12.02 -4.09 19.76
C CYS A 11 -12.71 -5.30 20.39
N ARG A 12 -12.68 -6.44 19.69
CA ARG A 12 -13.35 -7.69 20.06
C ARG A 12 -12.91 -8.26 21.42
N LYS A 13 -11.70 -7.95 21.88
CA LYS A 13 -11.12 -8.48 23.13
C LYS A 13 -11.30 -7.56 24.33
N CYS A 14 -11.01 -6.27 24.15
CA CYS A 14 -11.01 -5.27 25.24
C CYS A 14 -12.36 -4.54 25.33
N ASN A 15 -13.25 -4.66 24.33
CA ASN A 15 -14.45 -3.85 24.11
C ASN A 15 -14.23 -2.33 24.19
N ALA A 16 -12.96 -1.91 24.13
CA ALA A 16 -12.55 -0.52 24.21
C ALA A 16 -12.54 0.11 22.83
N LYS A 17 -12.76 1.43 22.79
CA LYS A 17 -12.71 2.23 21.56
C LYS A 17 -11.29 2.22 21.01
N MET A 18 -11.13 1.81 19.75
CA MET A 18 -9.84 1.86 19.07
C MET A 18 -9.53 3.30 18.64
N LYS A 19 -8.26 3.68 18.69
CA LYS A 19 -7.79 5.00 18.24
C LYS A 19 -7.22 4.89 16.83
N LYS A 20 -7.52 5.89 15.99
CA LYS A 20 -6.88 6.04 14.67
C LYS A 20 -5.39 6.27 14.86
N ALA A 21 -4.58 5.57 14.08
CA ALA A 21 -3.13 5.67 14.08
C ALA A 21 -2.61 5.47 12.65
N GLU A 22 -1.50 6.11 12.34
CA GLU A 22 -0.83 5.94 11.06
C GLU A 22 0.42 5.08 11.28
N ILE A 23 0.56 4.03 10.48
CA ILE A 23 1.71 3.12 10.54
C ILE A 23 2.52 3.33 9.28
N THR A 24 3.79 3.72 9.44
CA THR A 24 4.72 3.81 8.32
C THR A 24 5.39 2.45 8.12
N LYS A 25 5.22 1.84 6.95
CA LYS A 25 5.85 0.56 6.59
C LYS A 25 6.51 0.67 5.22
N ASN A 26 7.82 0.50 5.15
CA ASN A 26 8.61 0.60 3.90
C ASN A 26 8.39 1.92 3.12
N GLY A 27 8.18 3.04 3.84
CA GLY A 27 7.90 4.35 3.24
C GLY A 27 6.45 4.54 2.78
N PHE A 28 5.56 3.58 3.06
CA PHE A 28 4.13 3.67 2.79
C PHE A 28 3.38 4.02 4.08
N ILE A 29 2.48 5.01 4.03
CA ILE A 29 1.65 5.41 5.16
C ILE A 29 0.36 4.59 5.10
N LEU A 30 0.14 3.76 6.12
CA LEU A 30 -1.03 2.90 6.24
C LEU A 30 -1.95 3.45 7.33
N ARG A 31 -3.23 3.61 7.01
CA ARG A 31 -4.23 3.94 8.03
C ARG A 31 -4.53 2.69 8.85
N ALA A 32 -4.46 2.82 10.16
CA ALA A 32 -4.74 1.73 11.08
C ALA A 32 -5.53 2.24 12.30
N VAL A 33 -6.09 1.30 13.04
CA VAL A 33 -6.67 1.55 14.36
C VAL A 33 -6.02 0.62 15.38
N ILE A 34 -5.74 1.14 16.57
CA ILE A 34 -5.03 0.42 17.64
C ILE A 34 -5.89 0.41 18.92
N CYS A 35 -6.10 -0.76 19.54
CA CYS A 35 -6.65 -0.84 20.92
C CYS A 35 -5.51 -0.61 21.92
N GLN A 36 -5.70 0.35 22.82
CA GLN A 36 -4.75 0.67 23.90
C GLN A 36 -4.67 -0.45 24.98
N GLY A 37 -5.70 -1.28 25.11
CA GLY A 37 -5.79 -2.32 26.14
C GLY A 37 -5.15 -3.67 25.76
N CYS A 38 -5.24 -4.09 24.50
CA CYS A 38 -4.72 -5.40 24.05
C CYS A 38 -3.66 -5.28 22.95
N ASN A 39 -3.31 -4.05 22.55
CA ASN A 39 -2.33 -3.75 21.49
C ASN A 39 -2.66 -4.34 20.11
N GLU A 40 -3.93 -4.72 19.89
CA GLU A 40 -4.41 -5.23 18.60
C GLU A 40 -4.49 -4.08 17.60
N LYS A 41 -3.91 -4.29 16.42
CA LYS A 41 -3.88 -3.34 15.32
C LYS A 41 -4.67 -3.88 14.14
N ILE A 42 -5.55 -3.05 13.60
CA ILE A 42 -6.33 -3.37 12.40
C ILE A 42 -5.89 -2.36 11.35
N ILE A 43 -5.37 -2.85 10.23
CA ILE A 43 -4.96 -2.04 9.08
C ILE A 43 -6.17 -1.90 8.15
N HIS A 44 -6.30 -0.76 7.48
CA HIS A 44 -7.35 -0.60 6.47
C HIS A 44 -7.20 -1.67 5.37
N PRO A 45 -8.26 -2.41 5.01
CA PRO A 45 -8.14 -3.47 4.02
C PRO A 45 -7.75 -2.95 2.63
N ALA A 46 -8.18 -1.74 2.25
CA ALA A 46 -7.78 -1.15 0.98
C ALA A 46 -6.28 -0.80 0.96
N ASP A 47 -5.78 -0.20 2.05
CA ASP A 47 -4.38 0.20 2.17
C ASP A 47 -3.46 -1.04 2.24
N GLU A 48 -3.91 -2.12 2.89
CA GLU A 48 -3.21 -3.41 2.89
C GLU A 48 -3.11 -4.04 1.49
N GLN A 49 -4.20 -4.01 0.72
CA GLN A 49 -4.21 -4.50 -0.66
C GLN A 49 -3.23 -3.72 -1.55
N GLU A 50 -3.23 -2.40 -1.43
CA GLU A 50 -2.35 -1.53 -2.20
C GLU A 50 -0.87 -1.75 -1.83
N TYR A 51 -0.59 -1.88 -0.55
CA TYR A 51 0.75 -2.19 -0.05
C TYR A 51 1.24 -3.56 -0.54
N ASN A 52 0.38 -4.58 -0.55
CA ASN A 52 0.73 -5.90 -1.08
C ASN A 52 1.00 -5.84 -2.60
N LYS A 53 0.20 -5.08 -3.37
CA LYS A 53 0.48 -4.84 -4.80
C LYS A 53 1.85 -4.18 -5.00
N PHE A 54 2.17 -3.16 -4.19
CA PHE A 54 3.46 -2.48 -4.24
C PHE A 54 4.64 -3.42 -3.95
N ILE A 55 4.56 -4.24 -2.90
CA ILE A 55 5.62 -5.21 -2.59
C ILE A 55 5.80 -6.21 -3.73
N ASN A 56 4.69 -6.72 -4.27
CA ASN A 56 4.74 -7.70 -5.35
C ASN A 56 5.41 -7.10 -6.61
N LEU A 57 5.09 -5.85 -6.95
CA LEU A 57 5.77 -5.15 -8.04
C LEU A 57 7.24 -4.89 -7.74
N LYS A 58 7.57 -4.47 -6.52
CA LYS A 58 8.96 -4.17 -6.11
C LYS A 58 9.86 -5.41 -6.15
N ASN A 59 9.34 -6.57 -5.76
CA ASN A 59 10.11 -7.82 -5.72
C ASN A 59 10.17 -8.54 -7.08
N LYS A 60 9.42 -8.07 -8.08
CA LYS A 60 9.37 -8.70 -9.39
C LYS A 60 10.56 -8.27 -10.24
N GLU A 61 11.26 -9.23 -10.81
CA GLU A 61 12.30 -8.94 -11.80
C GLU A 61 11.67 -8.62 -13.15
N PHE A 62 12.01 -7.46 -13.72
CA PHE A 62 11.49 -7.03 -15.02
C PHE A 62 12.55 -7.15 -16.09
N ARG A 63 12.23 -7.87 -17.16
CA ARG A 63 13.04 -7.91 -18.38
C ARG A 63 12.60 -6.78 -19.30
N VAL A 64 13.49 -5.82 -19.54
CA VAL A 64 13.27 -4.71 -20.47
C VAL A 64 13.91 -4.98 -21.82
N LYS A 65 13.38 -4.39 -22.88
CA LYS A 65 13.98 -4.47 -24.22
C LYS A 65 14.64 -3.14 -24.57
N MET A 66 15.94 -3.16 -24.85
CA MET A 66 16.64 -1.99 -25.37
C MET A 66 16.57 -1.97 -26.89
N ARG A 67 16.36 -0.80 -27.49
CA ARG A 67 16.48 -0.57 -28.94
C ARG A 67 17.31 0.66 -29.21
N ILE A 68 17.99 0.66 -30.35
CA ILE A 68 18.72 1.84 -30.84
C ILE A 68 17.76 2.69 -31.67
N VAL A 69 17.78 4.00 -31.45
CA VAL A 69 17.03 5.01 -32.22
C VAL A 69 17.96 6.17 -32.52
N GLY A 70 18.42 6.28 -33.78
CA GLY A 70 19.45 7.22 -34.18
C GLY A 70 20.75 6.98 -33.40
N ASN A 71 21.27 8.02 -32.76
CA ASN A 71 22.46 7.96 -31.89
C ASN A 71 22.10 7.68 -30.41
N SER A 72 20.88 7.26 -30.10
CA SER A 72 20.40 7.07 -28.72
C SER A 72 19.84 5.67 -28.47
N TYR A 73 19.74 5.27 -27.20
CA TYR A 73 19.06 4.06 -26.77
C TYR A 73 17.70 4.38 -26.16
N THR A 74 16.69 3.59 -26.51
CA THR A 74 15.39 3.58 -25.86
C THR A 74 15.18 2.29 -25.09
N VAL A 75 14.55 2.37 -23.92
CA VAL A 75 14.22 1.23 -23.06
C VAL A 75 12.72 1.02 -23.07
N SER A 76 12.27 -0.16 -23.52
CA SER A 76 10.87 -0.56 -23.43
C SER A 76 10.58 -1.08 -22.03
N ILE A 77 9.85 -0.28 -21.25
CA ILE A 77 9.44 -0.60 -19.88
C ILE A 77 8.07 -1.29 -19.92
N PRO A 78 7.86 -2.41 -19.19
CA PRO A 78 6.56 -3.05 -19.07
C PRO A 78 5.46 -2.09 -18.62
N LYS A 79 4.29 -2.18 -19.26
CA LYS A 79 3.14 -1.30 -18.98
C LYS A 79 2.72 -1.32 -17.51
N GLU A 80 2.85 -2.47 -16.83
CA GLU A 80 2.52 -2.66 -15.42
C GLU A 80 3.22 -1.64 -14.50
N ILE A 81 4.51 -1.37 -14.75
CA ILE A 81 5.29 -0.39 -13.97
C ILE A 81 4.79 1.04 -14.26
N VAL A 82 4.54 1.34 -15.54
CA VAL A 82 4.07 2.67 -15.96
C VAL A 82 2.68 2.96 -15.40
N SER A 83 1.78 1.98 -15.41
CA SER A 83 0.46 2.09 -14.80
C SER A 83 0.56 2.37 -13.30
N PHE A 84 1.42 1.63 -12.58
CA PHE A 84 1.64 1.86 -11.15
C PHE A 84 2.16 3.27 -10.84
N ILE A 85 3.07 3.80 -11.66
CA ILE A 85 3.59 5.17 -11.48
C ILE A 85 2.51 6.23 -11.73
N ARG A 86 1.59 5.98 -12.68
CA ARG A 86 0.53 6.93 -13.08
C ARG A 86 -0.72 6.89 -12.19
N GLU A 87 -0.93 5.81 -11.44
CA GLU A 87 -2.05 5.68 -10.49
C GLU A 87 -1.83 6.46 -9.19
N LYS A 88 -0.61 6.95 -8.96
CA LYS A 88 -0.27 7.89 -7.88
C LYS A 88 -0.57 9.33 -8.27
#